data_AF-A0A958C5H7-F1
#
_entry.id   AF-A0A958C5H7-F1
#
_cell.length_a   1.000
_cell.length_b   1.000
_cell.length_c   1.000
_cell.angle_alpha   90.00
_cell.angle_beta   90.00
_cell.angle_gamma   90.00
#
_symmetry.space_group_name_H-M   'P 1'
#
loop_
_entity.id
_entity.type
_entity.pdbx_description
1 polymer ?
#
loop_
_entity_poly.entity_id
_entity_poly.type
_entity_poly.pdbx_seq_one_letter_code
_entity_poly.pdbx_strand_id
1 'polypeptide(L)'
;MSSTSDVYNLHNIIIGVGVDVMVRDRLRAVFGPFMCAGRPVDVLLRLRTVQSLPPWQPAGQVVSESRLLTCTLDGDLLTAHFPRWGTVSVDLAAGTVDGDLLPEMFDHYGAFDDMLIIVLGPLLRRRGFFSLHAFAAARDGKAVLLVGDIGAGKTTTGLSLLEAGWKLVSNDSPLLSQSADGVLACAYPGLLAAYDDTLARFPSLHRFQGDPADRRKRAIPAQDAYGDVWQDEA
;
A
#
# COMPACT_ATOMS: atom_id res chain seq x y z
N MET A 1 -19.55 12.33 -18.02
CA MET A 1 -19.33 10.92 -17.66
C MET A 1 -17.87 10.78 -17.30
N SER A 2 -17.55 10.77 -16.01
CA SER A 2 -16.18 10.78 -15.49
C SER A 2 -15.55 9.39 -15.72
N SER A 3 -14.47 9.34 -16.49
CA SER A 3 -13.77 8.10 -16.87
C SER A 3 -12.91 7.58 -15.72
N THR A 4 -13.52 7.05 -14.66
CA THR A 4 -12.84 6.13 -13.74
C THR A 4 -12.62 4.82 -14.47
N SER A 5 -11.39 4.34 -14.52
CA SER A 5 -11.03 3.22 -15.41
C SER A 5 -10.71 1.94 -14.64
N ASP A 6 -10.08 2.05 -13.47
CA ASP A 6 -9.81 0.94 -12.57
C ASP A 6 -10.43 1.22 -11.19
N VAL A 7 -10.99 0.19 -10.56
CA VAL A 7 -11.68 0.26 -9.27
C VAL A 7 -11.24 -0.92 -8.40
N TYR A 8 -11.01 -0.66 -7.12
CA TYR A 8 -10.51 -1.65 -6.15
C TYR A 8 -11.42 -1.72 -4.93
N ASN A 9 -11.58 -2.90 -4.36
CA ASN A 9 -12.36 -3.13 -3.14
C ASN A 9 -11.43 -3.44 -1.98
N LEU A 10 -11.42 -2.56 -0.97
CA LEU A 10 -10.69 -2.75 0.26
C LEU A 10 -11.69 -2.81 1.42
N HIS A 11 -12.14 -4.01 1.78
CA HIS A 11 -13.10 -4.24 2.88
C HIS A 11 -14.39 -3.44 2.75
N ASN A 12 -14.98 -3.47 1.55
CA ASN A 12 -16.17 -2.70 1.15
C ASN A 12 -15.94 -1.19 1.03
N ILE A 13 -14.70 -0.74 1.03
CA ILE A 13 -14.32 0.62 0.65
C ILE A 13 -13.88 0.60 -0.80
N ILE A 14 -14.67 1.23 -1.66
CA ILE A 14 -14.45 1.22 -3.10
C ILE A 14 -13.56 2.40 -3.50
N ILE A 15 -12.37 2.06 -3.96
CA ILE A 15 -11.34 3.01 -4.38
C ILE A 15 -11.37 3.13 -5.90
N GLY A 16 -11.77 4.29 -6.41
CA GLY A 16 -11.73 4.62 -7.83
C GLY A 16 -10.45 5.37 -8.19
N VAL A 17 -9.90 5.10 -9.37
CA VAL A 17 -8.67 5.75 -9.85
C VAL A 17 -8.93 6.59 -11.10
N GLY A 18 -8.29 7.75 -11.14
CA GLY A 18 -8.26 8.66 -12.28
C GLY A 18 -7.54 8.09 -13.51
N VAL A 19 -7.21 8.97 -14.46
CA VAL A 19 -6.78 8.56 -15.81
C VAL A 19 -5.26 8.54 -16.05
N ASP A 20 -4.45 8.99 -15.10
CA ASP A 20 -2.99 9.02 -15.24
C ASP A 20 -2.43 7.59 -15.43
N VAL A 21 -1.65 7.40 -16.49
CA VAL A 21 -1.19 6.07 -16.92
C VAL A 21 -0.18 5.47 -15.93
N MET A 22 0.81 6.25 -15.47
CA MET A 22 1.85 5.74 -14.57
C MET A 22 1.27 5.36 -13.20
N VAL A 23 0.37 6.20 -12.68
CA VAL A 23 -0.36 5.93 -11.43
C VAL A 23 -1.17 4.64 -11.56
N ARG A 24 -1.90 4.48 -12.67
CA ARG A 24 -2.73 3.29 -12.92
C ARG A 24 -1.89 2.03 -13.05
N ASP A 25 -0.82 2.06 -13.81
CA ASP A 25 0.05 0.90 -14.01
C ASP A 25 0.68 0.46 -12.68
N ARG A 26 1.10 1.42 -11.85
CA ARG A 26 1.60 1.11 -10.50
C ARG A 26 0.50 0.55 -9.60
N LEU A 27 -0.70 1.13 -9.61
CA LEU A 27 -1.83 0.63 -8.81
C LEU A 27 -2.26 -0.77 -9.27
N ARG A 28 -2.25 -1.08 -10.56
CA ARG A 28 -2.52 -2.44 -11.06
C ARG A 28 -1.51 -3.45 -10.54
N ALA A 29 -0.23 -3.07 -10.48
CA ALA A 29 0.81 -3.94 -9.93
C ALA A 29 0.58 -4.22 -8.43
N VAL A 30 0.21 -3.20 -7.65
CA VAL A 30 0.12 -3.31 -6.17
C VAL A 30 -1.27 -3.78 -5.70
N PHE A 31 -2.34 -3.24 -6.28
CA PHE A 31 -3.74 -3.45 -5.89
C PHE A 31 -4.47 -4.45 -6.82
N GLY A 32 -3.83 -4.98 -7.86
CA GLY A 32 -4.44 -5.88 -8.85
C GLY A 32 -5.31 -7.01 -8.26
N PRO A 33 -4.87 -7.74 -7.22
CA PRO A 33 -5.68 -8.79 -6.58
C PRO A 33 -7.01 -8.31 -5.98
N PHE A 34 -7.16 -7.01 -5.76
CA PHE A 34 -8.31 -6.37 -5.12
C PHE A 34 -9.19 -5.62 -6.12
N MET A 35 -8.95 -5.78 -7.43
CA MET A 35 -9.79 -5.16 -8.45
C MET A 35 -11.24 -5.67 -8.38
N CYS A 36 -12.19 -4.77 -8.63
CA CYS A 36 -13.61 -5.11 -8.71
C CYS A 36 -14.31 -4.30 -9.81
N ALA A 37 -15.56 -4.66 -10.12
CA ALA A 37 -16.36 -4.00 -11.15
C ALA A 37 -17.71 -3.52 -10.63
N GLY A 38 -18.19 -2.41 -11.17
CA GLY A 38 -19.60 -2.00 -11.07
C GLY A 38 -20.08 -1.54 -9.68
N ARG A 39 -19.19 -1.04 -8.83
CA ARG A 39 -19.56 -0.50 -7.50
C ARG A 39 -19.41 1.03 -7.44
N PRO A 40 -20.27 1.74 -6.69
CA PRO A 40 -20.09 3.17 -6.41
C PRO A 40 -18.77 3.43 -5.69
N VAL A 41 -18.09 4.53 -6.02
CA VAL A 41 -16.78 4.89 -5.45
C VAL A 41 -16.97 5.62 -4.12
N ASP A 42 -16.32 5.13 -3.07
CA ASP A 42 -16.25 5.77 -1.74
C ASP A 42 -15.05 6.69 -1.58
N VAL A 43 -13.95 6.34 -2.28
CA VAL A 43 -12.70 7.11 -2.27
C VAL A 43 -12.17 7.27 -3.69
N LEU A 44 -11.96 8.52 -4.13
CA LEU A 44 -11.49 8.82 -5.49
C LEU A 44 -10.04 9.32 -5.49
N LEU A 45 -9.14 8.59 -6.15
CA LEU A 45 -7.72 8.95 -6.32
C LEU A 45 -7.51 9.63 -7.67
N ARG A 46 -7.17 10.92 -7.65
CA ARG A 46 -6.82 11.75 -8.80
C ARG A 46 -5.38 12.24 -8.65
N LEU A 47 -4.46 11.29 -8.69
CA LEU A 47 -3.03 11.56 -8.73
C LEU A 47 -2.59 11.75 -10.19
N ARG A 48 -1.67 12.68 -10.43
CA ARG A 48 -1.13 12.96 -11.75
C ARG A 48 0.38 13.06 -11.70
N THR A 49 1.02 12.65 -12.77
CA THR A 49 2.45 12.86 -12.97
C THR A 49 2.72 14.22 -13.62
N VAL A 50 3.69 14.96 -13.08
CA VAL A 50 4.07 16.31 -13.55
C VAL A 50 5.58 16.40 -13.78
N GLN A 51 6.01 17.32 -14.64
CA GLN A 51 7.43 17.54 -14.93
C GLN A 51 8.16 18.34 -13.85
N SER A 52 7.43 19.15 -13.10
CA SER A 52 7.95 19.94 -12.00
C SER A 52 6.86 20.20 -10.98
N LEU A 53 7.26 20.32 -9.71
CA LEU A 53 6.33 20.64 -8.64
C LEU A 53 6.21 22.16 -8.48
N PRO A 54 5.01 22.69 -8.24
CA PRO A 54 4.86 24.08 -7.85
C PRO A 54 5.58 24.33 -6.50
N PRO A 55 6.02 25.57 -6.23
CA PRO A 55 6.46 25.95 -4.90
C PRO A 55 5.38 25.60 -3.87
N TRP A 56 5.76 24.85 -2.85
CA TRP A 56 4.84 24.47 -1.79
C TRP A 56 5.06 25.37 -0.56
N GLN A 57 3.95 25.77 0.06
CA GLN A 57 3.94 26.40 1.37
C GLN A 57 2.91 25.70 2.26
N PRO A 58 3.23 25.44 3.54
CA PRO A 58 2.28 24.82 4.45
C PRO A 58 1.06 25.71 4.64
N ALA A 59 -0.12 25.13 4.45
CA ALA A 59 -1.41 25.73 4.79
C ALA A 59 -2.07 24.91 5.92
N GLY A 60 -2.63 25.60 6.91
CA GLY A 60 -3.19 24.98 8.11
C GLY A 60 -2.14 24.61 9.17
N GLN A 61 -2.52 23.73 10.10
CA GLN A 61 -1.67 23.27 11.19
C GLN A 61 -0.75 22.14 10.73
N VAL A 62 0.55 22.22 11.04
CA VAL A 62 1.44 21.06 10.90
C VAL A 62 1.06 20.00 11.93
N VAL A 63 0.62 18.83 11.46
CA VAL A 63 0.17 17.71 12.30
C VAL A 63 1.18 16.57 12.39
N SER A 64 2.13 16.53 11.45
CA SER A 64 3.27 15.61 11.49
C SER A 64 4.40 16.17 10.63
N GLU A 65 5.64 16.05 11.09
CA GLU A 65 6.81 16.47 10.34
C GLU A 65 7.94 15.45 10.52
N SER A 66 8.57 15.10 9.41
CA SER A 66 9.69 14.16 9.38
C SER A 66 10.66 14.57 8.28
N ARG A 67 11.78 13.86 8.19
CA ARG A 67 12.73 14.04 7.09
C ARG A 67 12.13 13.76 5.71
N LEU A 68 11.12 12.89 5.63
CA LEU A 68 10.58 12.40 4.35
C LEU A 68 9.35 13.18 3.89
N LEU A 69 8.60 13.74 4.82
CA LEU A 69 7.36 14.45 4.53
C LEU A 69 6.94 15.40 5.65
N THR A 70 6.11 16.37 5.28
CA THR A 70 5.37 17.25 6.18
C THR A 70 3.89 17.10 5.91
N CYS A 71 3.10 16.84 6.95
CA CYS A 71 1.64 16.80 6.89
C CYS A 71 1.05 18.05 7.53
N THR A 72 0.15 18.73 6.82
CA THR A 72 -0.66 19.82 7.36
C THR A 72 -2.14 19.49 7.31
N LEU A 73 -2.92 20.04 8.25
CA LEU A 73 -4.37 19.89 8.32
C LEU A 73 -5.03 21.27 8.37
N ASP A 74 -5.94 21.52 7.45
CA ASP A 74 -6.80 22.71 7.42
C ASP A 74 -8.26 22.27 7.30
N GLY A 75 -9.00 22.28 8.41
CA GLY A 75 -10.33 21.67 8.48
C GLY A 75 -10.29 20.17 8.16
N ASP A 76 -11.02 19.76 7.12
CA ASP A 76 -11.03 18.38 6.61
C ASP A 76 -9.98 18.11 5.53
N LEU A 77 -9.15 19.10 5.17
CA LEU A 77 -8.13 18.96 4.15
C LEU A 77 -6.77 18.62 4.78
N LEU A 78 -6.34 17.36 4.65
CA LEU A 78 -5.00 16.93 5.01
C LEU A 78 -4.09 17.04 3.78
N THR A 79 -2.96 17.72 3.88
CA THR A 79 -1.94 17.76 2.81
C THR A 79 -0.68 17.06 3.27
N ALA A 80 -0.25 16.03 2.56
CA ALA A 80 1.04 15.36 2.70
C ALA A 80 2.00 15.87 1.61
N HIS A 81 3.00 16.64 2.01
CA HIS A 81 4.06 17.13 1.14
C HIS A 81 5.31 16.27 1.28
N PHE A 82 5.73 15.67 0.18
CA PHE A 82 6.96 14.89 0.03
C PHE A 82 7.96 15.73 -0.77
N PRO A 83 8.96 16.37 -0.14
CA PRO A 83 9.81 17.36 -0.80
C PRO A 83 10.53 16.85 -2.07
N ARG A 84 10.73 15.54 -2.17
CA ARG A 84 11.39 14.89 -3.31
C ARG A 84 10.46 14.36 -4.39
N TRP A 85 9.16 14.19 -4.08
CA TRP A 85 8.30 13.33 -4.89
C TRP A 85 6.94 13.93 -5.23
N GLY A 86 6.41 14.85 -4.43
CA GLY A 86 5.10 15.42 -4.75
C GLY A 86 4.34 15.97 -3.58
N THR A 87 3.15 16.46 -3.87
CA THR A 87 2.19 16.90 -2.85
C THR A 87 0.87 16.23 -3.10
N VAL A 88 0.31 15.63 -2.06
CA VAL A 88 -0.99 14.97 -2.10
C VAL A 88 -1.89 15.57 -1.03
N SER A 89 -3.08 15.99 -1.42
CA SER A 89 -4.13 16.47 -0.55
C SER A 89 -5.26 15.46 -0.47
N VAL A 90 -5.77 15.27 0.74
CA VAL A 90 -6.84 14.35 1.08
C VAL A 90 -7.98 15.16 1.67
N ASP A 91 -9.09 15.25 0.95
CA ASP A 91 -10.34 15.76 1.48
C ASP A 91 -11.01 14.63 2.27
N LEU A 92 -10.92 14.74 3.60
CA LEU A 92 -11.40 13.72 4.50
C LEU A 92 -12.93 13.65 4.57
N ALA A 93 -13.64 14.72 4.16
CA ALA A 93 -15.10 14.76 4.14
C ALA A 93 -15.64 14.23 2.80
N ALA A 94 -15.04 14.64 1.69
CA ALA A 94 -15.46 14.21 0.35
C ALA A 94 -14.92 12.82 -0.03
N GLY A 95 -13.87 12.33 0.64
CA GLY A 95 -13.22 11.08 0.28
C GLY A 95 -12.42 11.19 -1.02
N THR A 96 -11.82 12.34 -1.29
CA THR A 96 -10.99 12.53 -2.50
C THR A 96 -9.53 12.68 -2.14
N VAL A 97 -8.67 12.09 -2.98
CA VAL A 97 -7.21 12.18 -2.87
C VAL A 97 -6.70 12.77 -4.18
N ASP A 98 -6.18 13.98 -4.12
CA ASP A 98 -5.70 14.76 -5.26
C ASP A 98 -4.21 15.05 -5.10
N GLY A 99 -3.42 14.96 -6.16
CA GLY A 99 -2.01 15.26 -6.00
C GLY A 99 -1.23 15.26 -7.30
N ASP A 100 -0.10 15.97 -7.25
CA ASP A 100 0.88 16.03 -8.32
C ASP A 100 2.16 15.34 -7.83
N LEU A 101 2.62 14.37 -8.63
CA LEU A 101 3.75 13.51 -8.35
C LEU A 101 4.83 13.65 -9.42
N LEU A 102 6.09 13.57 -9.02
CA LEU A 102 7.21 13.44 -9.92
C LEU A 102 7.38 11.97 -10.36
N PRO A 103 7.62 11.68 -11.66
CA PRO A 103 7.80 10.32 -12.16
C PRO A 103 8.86 9.50 -11.42
N GLU A 104 9.91 10.16 -10.92
CA GLU A 104 11.01 9.55 -10.17
C GLU A 104 10.55 8.83 -8.90
N MET A 105 9.36 9.15 -8.38
CA MET A 105 8.76 8.43 -7.24
C MET A 105 8.61 6.94 -7.54
N PHE A 106 8.25 6.58 -8.78
CA PHE A 106 8.00 5.19 -9.18
C PHE A 106 9.29 4.37 -9.32
N ASP A 107 10.44 5.03 -9.49
CA ASP A 107 11.76 4.39 -9.54
C ASP A 107 12.32 4.10 -8.14
N HIS A 108 11.80 4.77 -7.11
CA HIS A 108 12.23 4.58 -5.74
C HIS A 108 11.40 3.47 -5.09
N TYR A 109 12.07 2.35 -4.79
CA TYR A 109 11.45 1.20 -4.13
C TYR A 109 10.64 1.62 -2.89
N GLY A 110 9.36 1.24 -2.87
CA GLY A 110 8.43 1.47 -1.76
C GLY A 110 7.85 2.89 -1.67
N ALA A 111 8.41 3.89 -2.34
CA ALA A 111 8.02 5.29 -2.12
C ALA A 111 6.54 5.57 -2.43
N PHE A 112 6.05 5.07 -3.56
CA PHE A 112 4.64 5.22 -3.94
C PHE A 112 3.71 4.40 -3.03
N ASP A 113 4.10 3.18 -2.68
CA ASP A 113 3.29 2.25 -1.87
C ASP A 113 3.13 2.77 -0.43
N ASP A 114 4.23 3.27 0.15
CA ASP A 114 4.24 3.93 1.46
C ASP A 114 3.39 5.21 1.42
N MET A 115 3.50 6.01 0.35
CA MET A 115 2.67 7.19 0.15
C MET A 115 1.19 6.83 0.12
N LEU A 116 0.79 5.74 -0.55
CA LEU A 116 -0.61 5.31 -0.62
C LEU A 116 -1.17 5.02 0.77
N ILE A 117 -0.48 4.23 1.60
CA ILE A 117 -0.99 3.95 2.95
C ILE A 117 -1.02 5.21 3.83
N ILE A 118 -0.08 6.14 3.64
CA ILE A 118 -0.05 7.42 4.36
C ILE A 118 -1.28 8.28 4.01
N VAL A 119 -1.64 8.39 2.73
CA VAL A 119 -2.76 9.27 2.30
C VAL A 119 -4.12 8.59 2.44
N LEU A 120 -4.19 7.26 2.31
CA LEU A 120 -5.42 6.50 2.52
C LEU A 120 -5.70 6.26 4.01
N GLY A 121 -4.66 6.11 4.83
CA GLY A 121 -4.78 5.81 6.26
C GLY A 121 -5.79 6.68 7.03
N PRO A 122 -5.78 8.01 6.90
CA PRO A 122 -6.80 8.89 7.49
C PRO A 122 -8.24 8.55 7.07
N LEU A 123 -8.47 8.27 5.79
CA LEU A 123 -9.79 7.88 5.26
C LEU A 123 -10.22 6.50 5.74
N LEU A 124 -9.28 5.57 5.84
CA LEU A 124 -9.48 4.22 6.38
C LEU A 124 -9.80 4.27 7.88
N ARG A 125 -9.11 5.12 8.65
CA ARG A 125 -9.35 5.31 10.09
C ARG A 125 -10.74 5.85 10.37
N ARG A 126 -11.25 6.79 9.56
CA ARG A 126 -12.64 7.28 9.66
C ARG A 126 -13.68 6.16 9.42
N ARG A 127 -13.26 5.04 8.83
CA ARG A 127 -14.08 3.87 8.53
C ARG A 127 -13.74 2.67 9.43
N GLY A 128 -12.99 2.88 10.52
CA GLY A 128 -12.69 1.84 11.52
C GLY A 128 -11.51 0.93 11.19
N PHE A 129 -10.67 1.29 10.21
CA PHE A 129 -9.48 0.52 9.85
C PHE A 129 -8.19 1.25 10.25
N PHE A 130 -7.29 0.56 10.94
CA PHE A 130 -6.04 1.12 11.47
C PHE A 130 -4.86 0.31 10.95
N SER A 131 -3.92 0.94 10.25
CA SER A 131 -2.74 0.23 9.75
C SER A 131 -1.71 -0.03 10.84
N LEU A 132 -1.03 -1.16 10.72
CA LEU A 132 0.16 -1.51 11.51
C LEU A 132 1.31 -1.86 10.57
N HIS A 133 2.53 -1.42 10.85
CA HIS A 133 3.70 -1.84 10.09
C HIS A 133 4.12 -3.26 10.49
N ALA A 134 3.64 -4.24 9.73
CA ALA A 134 3.84 -5.66 10.02
C ALA A 134 3.69 -6.51 8.75
N PHE A 135 4.32 -7.68 8.74
CA PHE A 135 3.91 -8.75 7.83
C PHE A 135 2.79 -9.53 8.50
N ALA A 136 1.71 -9.84 7.78
CA ALA A 136 0.57 -10.59 8.30
C ALA A 136 0.23 -11.78 7.41
N ALA A 137 0.06 -12.95 8.05
CA ALA A 137 -0.42 -14.15 7.40
C ALA A 137 -1.47 -14.85 8.25
N ALA A 138 -2.36 -15.60 7.61
CA ALA A 138 -3.48 -16.27 8.24
C ALA A 138 -3.50 -17.76 7.95
N ARG A 139 -3.99 -18.52 8.93
CA ARG A 139 -4.28 -19.95 8.80
C ARG A 139 -5.38 -20.34 9.78
N ASP A 140 -6.31 -21.17 9.32
CA ASP A 140 -7.40 -21.71 10.14
C ASP A 140 -8.19 -20.62 10.91
N GLY A 141 -8.48 -19.50 10.22
CA GLY A 141 -9.24 -18.37 10.77
C GLY A 141 -8.50 -17.57 11.85
N LYS A 142 -7.17 -17.62 11.88
CA LYS A 142 -6.34 -16.83 12.79
C LYS A 142 -5.19 -16.16 12.04
N ALA A 143 -4.99 -14.88 12.31
CA ALA A 143 -3.84 -14.13 11.81
C ALA A 143 -2.65 -14.13 12.78
N VAL A 144 -1.44 -14.14 12.22
CA VAL A 144 -0.18 -13.82 12.91
C VAL A 144 0.42 -12.56 12.28
N LEU A 145 0.78 -11.60 13.12
CA LEU A 145 1.42 -10.36 12.75
C LEU A 145 2.88 -10.36 13.21
N LEU A 146 3.80 -10.22 12.28
CA LEU A 146 5.23 -10.14 12.51
C LEU A 146 5.65 -8.67 12.55
N VAL A 147 5.99 -8.20 13.76
CA VAL A 147 6.43 -6.83 14.02
C VAL A 147 7.90 -6.83 14.40
N GLY A 148 8.62 -5.78 14.01
CA GLY A 148 10.02 -5.59 14.33
C GLY A 148 10.66 -4.57 13.40
N ASP A 149 11.90 -4.21 13.69
CA ASP A 149 12.62 -3.22 12.90
C ASP A 149 12.95 -3.72 11.48
N ILE A 150 13.47 -2.82 10.65
CA ILE A 150 14.02 -3.17 9.34
C ILE A 150 15.16 -4.17 9.55
N GLY A 151 15.14 -5.29 8.82
CA GLY A 151 16.15 -6.34 8.94
C GLY A 151 15.90 -7.35 10.06
N ALA A 152 14.86 -7.20 10.89
CA ALA A 152 14.49 -8.16 11.94
C ALA A 152 14.01 -9.53 11.41
N GLY A 153 13.97 -9.73 10.10
CA GLY A 153 13.56 -10.99 9.47
C GLY A 153 12.07 -11.15 9.19
N LYS A 154 11.24 -10.10 9.36
CA LYS A 154 9.79 -10.13 9.11
C LYS A 154 9.43 -10.79 7.77
N THR A 155 10.00 -10.30 6.67
CA THR A 155 9.76 -10.83 5.33
C THR A 155 10.25 -12.26 5.19
N THR A 156 11.44 -12.59 5.68
CA THR A 156 11.98 -13.96 5.59
C THR A 156 11.12 -14.95 6.35
N THR A 157 10.69 -14.61 7.56
CA THR A 157 9.76 -15.43 8.36
C THR A 157 8.37 -15.50 7.71
N GLY A 158 7.89 -14.38 7.15
CA GLY A 158 6.63 -14.31 6.42
C GLY A 158 6.60 -15.24 5.21
N LEU A 159 7.66 -15.25 4.40
CA LEU A 159 7.81 -16.19 3.28
C LEU A 159 7.81 -17.65 3.77
N SER A 160 8.49 -17.97 4.87
CA SER A 160 8.42 -19.32 5.47
C SER A 160 6.99 -19.73 5.87
N LEU A 161 6.15 -18.79 6.31
CA LEU A 161 4.74 -19.08 6.59
C LEU A 161 3.97 -19.41 5.30
N LEU A 162 4.20 -18.64 4.23
CA LEU A 162 3.58 -18.90 2.92
C LEU A 162 4.03 -20.25 2.34
N GLU A 163 5.31 -20.60 2.44
CA GLU A 163 5.81 -21.95 2.09
C GLU A 163 5.13 -23.06 2.90
N ALA A 164 4.76 -22.77 4.15
CA ALA A 164 4.04 -23.70 5.02
C ALA A 164 2.51 -23.71 4.78
N GLY A 165 2.04 -23.08 3.71
CA GLY A 165 0.64 -23.06 3.29
C GLY A 165 -0.24 -22.03 4.02
N TRP A 166 0.35 -21.07 4.72
CA TRP A 166 -0.41 -19.93 5.23
C TRP A 166 -0.79 -18.99 4.09
N LYS A 167 -1.88 -18.24 4.28
CA LYS A 167 -2.34 -17.24 3.32
C LYS A 167 -1.84 -15.86 3.71
N LEU A 168 -1.50 -15.04 2.74
CA LEU A 168 -1.04 -13.66 2.91
C LEU A 168 -2.22 -12.74 3.24
N VAL A 169 -2.14 -12.05 4.37
CA VAL A 169 -3.07 -10.95 4.70
C VAL A 169 -2.46 -9.63 4.23
N SER A 170 -1.20 -9.35 4.58
CA SER A 170 -0.48 -8.20 4.04
C SER A 170 1.02 -8.38 4.17
N ASN A 171 1.79 -7.85 3.22
CA ASN A 171 3.24 -7.90 3.28
C ASN A 171 3.82 -6.91 4.30
N ASP A 172 3.20 -5.73 4.47
CA ASP A 172 3.81 -4.64 5.24
C ASP A 172 2.83 -3.73 6.02
N SER A 173 1.56 -3.66 5.60
CA SER A 173 0.61 -2.70 6.17
C SER A 173 -0.77 -3.31 6.44
N PRO A 174 -0.88 -4.45 7.16
CA PRO A 174 -2.19 -5.00 7.52
C PRO A 174 -3.04 -3.94 8.21
N LEU A 175 -4.34 -4.00 7.93
CA LEU A 175 -5.33 -3.17 8.60
C LEU A 175 -5.88 -3.94 9.79
N LEU A 176 -6.12 -3.23 10.89
CA LEU A 176 -6.81 -3.74 12.06
C LEU A 176 -8.20 -3.13 12.12
N SER A 177 -9.21 -3.96 12.33
CA SER A 177 -10.59 -3.53 12.54
C SER A 177 -11.17 -4.17 13.79
N GLN A 178 -12.06 -3.45 14.47
CA GLN A 178 -12.76 -3.98 15.64
C GLN A 178 -13.95 -4.83 15.18
N SER A 179 -14.10 -6.03 15.73
CA SER A 179 -15.29 -6.87 15.58
C SER A 179 -15.97 -7.11 16.94
N ALA A 180 -17.14 -7.75 16.91
CA ALA A 180 -17.85 -8.13 18.14
C ALA A 180 -17.02 -9.08 19.03
N ASP A 181 -16.20 -9.93 18.41
CA ASP A 181 -15.47 -11.01 19.06
C ASP A 181 -13.97 -10.69 19.26
N GLY A 182 -13.50 -9.50 18.85
CA GLY A 182 -12.12 -9.08 19.04
C GLY A 182 -11.60 -8.09 17.99
N VAL A 183 -10.39 -8.35 17.50
CA VAL A 183 -9.72 -7.56 16.48
C VAL A 183 -9.49 -8.44 15.26
N LEU A 184 -9.94 -7.98 14.09
CA LEU A 184 -9.68 -8.60 12.80
C LEU A 184 -8.40 -8.03 12.20
N ALA A 185 -7.58 -8.90 11.62
CA ALA A 185 -6.51 -8.50 10.73
C ALA A 185 -7.02 -8.59 9.29
N CYS A 186 -7.20 -7.42 8.68
CA CYS A 186 -7.74 -7.26 7.35
C CYS A 186 -6.60 -6.97 6.36
N ALA A 187 -6.75 -7.48 5.14
CA ALA A 187 -5.74 -7.39 4.12
C ALA A 187 -5.45 -5.95 3.69
N TYR A 188 -4.21 -5.69 3.29
CA TYR A 188 -3.88 -4.47 2.56
C TYR A 188 -2.98 -4.83 1.39
N PRO A 189 -3.28 -4.33 0.18
CA PRO A 189 -2.57 -4.72 -1.02
C PRO A 189 -1.09 -4.33 -0.98
N GLY A 190 -0.26 -5.11 -1.65
CA GLY A 190 1.18 -4.93 -1.61
C GLY A 190 1.91 -6.01 -2.41
N LEU A 191 3.09 -5.68 -2.90
CA LEU A 191 4.00 -6.66 -3.47
C LEU A 191 4.80 -7.34 -2.35
N LEU A 192 5.06 -8.64 -2.48
CA LEU A 192 6.13 -9.27 -1.70
C LEU A 192 7.45 -8.66 -2.13
N ALA A 193 8.35 -8.40 -1.19
CA ALA A 193 9.62 -7.80 -1.56
C ALA A 193 10.79 -8.25 -0.70
N ALA A 194 11.77 -8.89 -1.34
CA ALA A 194 12.90 -9.51 -0.67
C ALA A 194 14.20 -9.32 -1.47
N TYR A 195 15.34 -9.39 -0.79
CA TYR A 195 16.65 -9.46 -1.44
C TYR A 195 16.90 -10.85 -2.02
N ASP A 196 17.78 -10.95 -3.02
CA ASP A 196 18.11 -12.24 -3.66
C ASP A 196 18.62 -13.28 -2.65
N ASP A 197 19.38 -12.88 -1.61
CA ASP A 197 19.81 -13.78 -0.51
C ASP A 197 18.65 -14.36 0.31
N THR A 198 17.51 -13.67 0.36
CA THR A 198 16.30 -14.21 0.98
C THR A 198 15.59 -15.15 0.02
N LEU A 199 15.42 -14.76 -1.25
CA LEU A 199 14.78 -15.60 -2.27
C LEU A 199 15.53 -16.93 -2.47
N ALA A 200 16.86 -16.92 -2.45
CA ALA A 200 17.71 -18.10 -2.58
C ALA A 200 17.45 -19.18 -1.52
N ARG A 201 16.85 -18.81 -0.37
CA ARG A 201 16.51 -19.75 0.72
C ARG A 201 15.28 -20.59 0.42
N PHE A 202 14.48 -20.21 -0.57
CA PHE A 202 13.20 -20.83 -0.91
C PHE A 202 13.23 -21.32 -2.36
N PRO A 203 13.31 -22.64 -2.62
CA PRO A 203 13.41 -23.18 -3.99
C PRO A 203 12.29 -22.72 -4.93
N SER A 204 11.07 -22.56 -4.41
CA SER A 204 9.89 -22.01 -5.09
C SER A 204 10.12 -20.59 -5.65
N LEU A 205 11.02 -19.81 -5.04
CA LEU A 205 11.24 -18.40 -5.34
C LEU A 205 12.49 -18.13 -6.19
N HIS A 206 13.31 -19.15 -6.50
CA HIS A 206 14.56 -18.99 -7.25
C HIS A 206 14.37 -18.27 -8.59
N ARG A 207 13.23 -18.50 -9.26
CA ARG A 207 12.90 -17.87 -10.55
C ARG A 207 12.73 -16.34 -10.50
N PHE A 208 12.58 -15.76 -9.32
CA PHE A 208 12.40 -14.32 -9.14
C PHE A 208 13.71 -13.60 -8.76
N GLN A 209 14.81 -14.34 -8.63
CA GLN A 209 16.13 -13.75 -8.41
C GLN A 209 16.54 -12.94 -9.64
N GLY A 210 17.18 -11.80 -9.40
CA GLY A 210 17.73 -10.96 -10.47
C GLY A 210 19.21 -11.23 -10.73
N ASP A 211 19.86 -10.28 -11.39
CA ASP A 211 21.32 -10.26 -11.51
C ASP A 211 21.96 -10.13 -10.11
N PRO A 212 22.83 -11.06 -9.69
CA PRO A 212 23.54 -10.99 -8.42
C PRO A 212 24.38 -9.71 -8.21
N ALA A 213 24.75 -9.02 -9.29
CA ALA A 213 25.44 -7.74 -9.21
C ALA A 213 24.54 -6.58 -8.73
N ASP A 214 23.22 -6.72 -8.85
CA ASP A 214 22.23 -5.72 -8.45
C ASP A 214 21.64 -6.04 -7.07
N ARG A 215 22.08 -5.32 -6.03
CA ARG A 215 21.67 -5.55 -4.62
C ARG A 215 20.32 -4.94 -4.23
N ARG A 216 19.40 -4.72 -5.18
CA ARG A 216 18.06 -4.20 -4.89
C ARG A 216 17.09 -5.30 -4.45
N LYS A 217 16.04 -4.91 -3.72
CA LYS A 217 14.91 -5.81 -3.44
C LYS A 217 14.16 -6.13 -4.73
N ARG A 218 13.75 -7.39 -4.89
CA ARG A 218 12.83 -7.83 -5.94
C ARG A 218 11.42 -7.72 -5.41
N ALA A 219 10.57 -6.96 -6.11
CA ALA A 219 9.16 -6.86 -5.80
C ALA A 219 8.38 -7.83 -6.69
N ILE A 220 7.54 -8.67 -6.10
CA ILE A 220 6.90 -9.81 -6.75
C ILE A 220 5.41 -9.80 -6.37
N PRO A 221 4.48 -9.87 -7.34
CA PRO A 221 3.08 -10.11 -7.03
C PRO A 221 2.93 -11.46 -6.33
N ALA A 222 2.28 -11.48 -5.16
CA ALA A 222 2.25 -12.68 -4.32
C ALA A 222 1.67 -13.90 -5.05
N GLN A 223 0.66 -13.67 -5.89
CA GLN A 223 0.01 -14.70 -6.70
C GLN A 223 0.91 -15.29 -7.79
N ASP A 224 1.91 -14.56 -8.26
CA ASP A 224 2.88 -15.10 -9.22
C ASP A 224 3.79 -16.12 -8.54
N ALA A 225 4.07 -15.94 -7.24
CA ALA A 225 4.87 -16.86 -6.45
C ALA A 225 4.06 -18.04 -5.91
N TYR A 226 2.85 -17.77 -5.39
CA TYR A 226 2.10 -18.71 -4.55
C TYR A 226 0.67 -19.03 -5.05
N GLY A 227 0.25 -18.50 -6.20
CA GLY A 227 -1.08 -18.72 -6.76
C GLY A 227 -2.18 -18.01 -5.98
N ASP A 228 -3.25 -18.72 -5.63
CA ASP A 228 -4.27 -18.19 -4.73
C ASP A 228 -3.70 -18.12 -3.30
N VAL A 229 -3.14 -16.97 -2.93
CA VAL A 229 -2.42 -16.80 -1.66
C VAL A 229 -3.07 -15.78 -0.73
N TRP A 230 -3.92 -14.90 -1.24
CA TRP A 230 -4.50 -13.82 -0.43
C TRP A 230 -5.59 -14.34 0.52
N GLN A 231 -5.64 -13.75 1.71
CA GLN A 231 -6.73 -13.87 2.67
C GLN A 231 -7.23 -12.47 2.99
N ASP A 232 -8.51 -12.21 2.75
CA ASP A 232 -9.10 -10.88 2.96
C ASP A 232 -9.08 -10.48 4.44
N GLU A 233 -9.41 -11.38 5.35
CA GLU A 233 -9.38 -11.13 6.80
C GLU A 233 -9.24 -12.43 7.60
N ALA A 234 -8.74 -12.33 8.83
CA ALA A 234 -8.65 -13.41 9.82
C ALA A 234 -8.48 -12.89 11.25
#